data_AF-A0A3T0KTU8-F1
#
_entry.id   AF-A0A3T0KTU8-F1
#
_cell.length_a   1.000
_cell.length_b   1.000
_cell.length_c   1.000
_cell.angle_alpha   90.00
_cell.angle_beta   90.00
_cell.angle_gamma   90.00
#
_symmetry.space_group_name_H-M   'P 1'
#
loop_
_entity.id
_entity.type
_entity.pdbx_description
1 polymer ?
#
loop_
_entity_poly.entity_id
_entity_poly.type
_entity_poly.pdbx_seq_one_letter_code
_entity_poly.pdbx_strand_id
1 'polypeptide(L)'
;MNERKIYLANGDVLIRTAKGIYFRQNGENGTPLLIDQEEGELLAFGTAEQLLIAAKTINKIISVYEKALEQLNEMAVYYSEKEEALNPDKVRDIAAKALNRPEN
;
A
#
# COMPACT_ATOMS: atom_id res chain seq x y z
N MET A 1 32.70 12.33 -6.09
CA MET A 1 31.72 12.99 -6.97
C MET A 1 30.35 12.50 -6.55
N ASN A 2 29.37 13.38 -6.31
CA ASN A 2 28.00 12.95 -6.07
C ASN A 2 27.30 12.75 -7.42
N GLU A 3 27.08 11.49 -7.77
CA GLU A 3 26.28 11.08 -8.92
C GLU A 3 24.96 10.48 -8.42
N ARG A 4 23.89 10.68 -9.19
CA ARG A 4 22.59 10.08 -8.93
C ARG A 4 22.30 9.05 -10.01
N LYS A 5 22.03 7.81 -9.60
CA LYS A 5 21.56 6.74 -10.49
C LYS A 5 20.03 6.72 -10.51
N ILE A 6 19.47 6.61 -11.70
CA ILE A 6 18.04 6.51 -11.97
C ILE A 6 17.85 5.24 -12.79
N TYR A 7 17.09 4.28 -12.27
CA TYR A 7 16.81 3.01 -12.94
C TYR A 7 15.62 3.21 -13.87
N LEU A 8 15.85 3.02 -15.16
CA LEU A 8 14.86 3.16 -16.20
C LEU A 8 14.02 1.87 -16.32
N ALA A 9 12.78 1.99 -16.81
CA ALA A 9 11.87 0.84 -16.93
C ALA A 9 12.35 -0.25 -17.90
N ASN A 10 13.24 0.09 -18.83
CA ASN A 10 13.86 -0.86 -19.76
C ASN A 10 15.07 -1.60 -19.16
N GLY A 11 15.41 -1.37 -17.89
CA GLY A 11 16.55 -1.98 -17.20
C GLY A 11 17.86 -1.22 -17.33
N ASP A 12 17.89 -0.10 -18.06
CA ASP A 12 19.07 0.76 -18.14
C ASP A 12 19.22 1.63 -16.89
N VAL A 13 20.43 2.13 -16.68
CA VAL A 13 20.74 3.09 -15.61
C VAL A 13 21.10 4.43 -16.24
N LEU A 14 20.34 5.46 -15.89
CA LEU A 14 20.66 6.85 -16.18
C LEU A 14 21.46 7.42 -15.00
N ILE A 15 22.68 7.89 -15.28
CA ILE A 15 23.58 8.48 -14.30
C ILE A 15 23.61 9.98 -14.52
N ARG A 16 23.16 10.76 -13.53
CA ARG A 16 23.23 12.22 -13.53
C ARG A 16 24.31 12.69 -12.58
N THR A 17 25.29 13.43 -13.09
CA THR A 17 26.31 14.07 -12.26
C THR A 17 25.75 15.32 -11.56
N ALA A 18 26.42 15.78 -10.50
CA ALA A 18 26.08 17.05 -9.84
C ALA A 18 26.13 18.28 -10.77
N LYS A 19 26.81 18.19 -11.92
CA LYS A 19 26.89 19.26 -12.93
C LYS A 19 25.77 19.18 -13.98
N GLY A 20 24.84 18.24 -13.85
CA GLY A 20 23.75 18.04 -14.82
C GLY A 20 24.14 17.28 -16.09
N ILE A 21 25.33 16.67 -16.12
CA ILE A 21 25.77 15.81 -17.24
C ILE A 21 25.14 14.42 -17.07
N TYR A 22 24.64 13.86 -18.16
CA TYR A 22 23.95 12.57 -18.19
C TYR A 22 24.74 11.49 -18.91
N PHE A 23 24.73 10.29 -18.34
CA PHE A 23 25.23 9.09 -18.99
C PHE A 23 24.15 8.01 -18.96
N ARG A 24 24.02 7.26 -20.05
CA ARG A 24 23.17 6.07 -20.13
C ARG A 24 24.03 4.82 -20.09
N GLN A 25 23.66 3.88 -19.24
CA GLN A 25 24.35 2.63 -19.04
C GLN A 25 23.37 1.48 -19.29
N ASN A 26 23.72 0.56 -20.19
CA ASN A 26 22.88 -0.61 -20.47
C ASN A 26 23.04 -1.64 -19.35
N GLY A 27 22.03 -1.74 -18.47
CA GLY A 27 22.12 -2.52 -17.23
C GLY A 27 23.15 -1.98 -16.22
N GLU A 28 23.29 -2.65 -15.07
CA GLU A 28 24.17 -2.21 -13.97
C GLU A 28 25.67 -2.31 -14.28
N ASN A 29 26.05 -3.17 -15.24
CA ASN A 29 27.45 -3.46 -15.58
C ASN A 29 27.85 -2.93 -16.96
N GLY A 30 26.97 -2.21 -17.67
CA GLY A 30 27.28 -1.64 -18.98
C GLY A 30 28.35 -0.55 -18.89
N THR A 31 28.96 -0.18 -20.01
CA THR A 31 29.80 1.03 -20.07
C THR A 31 28.90 2.26 -20.14
N PRO A 32 29.05 3.26 -19.26
CA PRO A 32 28.28 4.50 -19.35
C PRO A 32 28.65 5.27 -20.61
N LEU A 33 27.64 5.62 -21.40
CA LEU A 33 27.77 6.44 -22.60
C LEU A 33 27.22 7.83 -22.32
N LEU A 34 28.00 8.86 -22.65
CA LEU A 34 27.53 10.25 -22.57
C LEU A 34 26.34 10.42 -23.52
N ILE A 35 25.27 11.03 -23.01
CA ILE A 35 24.08 11.37 -23.80
C ILE A 35 23.81 12.87 -23.72
N ASP A 36 22.97 13.35 -24.64
CA ASP A 36 22.56 14.75 -24.64
C ASP A 36 21.75 15.09 -23.39
N GLN A 37 21.89 16.34 -22.94
CA GLN A 37 21.21 16.81 -21.73
C GLN A 37 19.69 16.74 -21.86
N GLU A 38 19.15 17.07 -23.02
CA GLU A 38 17.71 17.02 -23.29
C GLU A 38 17.17 15.58 -23.24
N GLU A 39 17.90 14.63 -23.83
CA GLU A 39 17.56 13.20 -23.73
C GLU A 39 17.60 12.72 -22.27
N GLY A 40 18.64 13.11 -21.52
CA GLY A 40 18.78 12.77 -20.11
C GLY A 40 17.65 13.31 -19.22
N GLU A 41 17.26 14.57 -19.39
CA GLU A 41 16.13 15.16 -18.66
C GLU A 41 14.80 14.49 -19.02
N LEU A 42 14.58 14.16 -20.30
CA LEU A 42 13.37 13.48 -20.76
C LEU A 42 13.24 12.09 -20.11
N LEU A 43 14.32 11.30 -20.10
CA LEU A 43 14.37 9.99 -19.47
C LEU A 43 14.14 10.08 -17.96
N ALA A 44 14.75 11.07 -17.30
CA ALA A 44 14.57 11.30 -15.87
C ALA A 44 13.12 11.69 -15.52
N PHE A 45 12.52 12.58 -16.31
CA PHE A 45 11.13 13.03 -16.13
C PHE A 45 10.14 11.89 -16.33
N GLY A 46 10.25 11.14 -17.45
CA GLY A 46 9.38 9.99 -17.71
C GLY A 46 9.44 8.94 -16.60
N THR A 47 10.63 8.72 -16.03
CA THR A 47 10.78 7.81 -14.87
C THR A 47 10.06 8.33 -13.63
N ALA A 48 10.12 9.64 -13.34
CA ALA A 48 9.43 10.24 -12.22
C ALA A 48 7.90 10.16 -12.36
N GLU A 49 7.36 10.35 -13.57
CA GLU A 49 5.93 10.20 -13.84
C GLU A 49 5.45 8.76 -13.60
N GLN A 50 6.22 7.77 -14.05
CA GLN A 50 5.90 6.36 -13.82
C GLN A 50 5.89 6.02 -12.33
N LEU A 51 6.88 6.51 -11.57
CA LEU A 51 6.93 6.35 -10.11
C LEU A 51 5.73 7.01 -9.42
N LEU A 52 5.31 8.18 -9.88
CA LEU A 52 4.13 8.86 -9.33
C LEU A 52 2.85 8.06 -9.58
N ILE A 53 2.68 7.47 -10.77
CA ILE A 53 1.54 6.61 -11.10
C ILE A 53 1.55 5.33 -10.23
N ALA A 54 2.72 4.71 -10.08
CA ALA A 54 2.89 3.54 -9.21
C ALA A 54 2.53 3.87 -7.76
N ALA A 55 3.04 4.98 -7.21
CA ALA A 55 2.73 5.42 -5.85
C ALA A 55 1.23 5.69 -5.64
N LYS A 56 0.56 6.36 -6.59
CA LYS A 56 -0.90 6.57 -6.55
C LYS A 56 -1.67 5.26 -6.54
N THR A 57 -1.22 4.27 -7.32
CA THR A 57 -1.85 2.95 -7.39
C THR A 57 -1.69 2.19 -6.07
N ILE A 58 -0.49 2.20 -5.50
CA ILE A 58 -0.21 1.60 -4.18
C ILE A 58 -1.08 2.23 -3.10
N ASN A 59 -1.17 3.57 -3.05
CA ASN A 59 -2.02 4.26 -2.07
C ASN A 59 -3.50 3.89 -2.21
N LYS A 60 -4.00 3.72 -3.44
CA LYS A 60 -5.37 3.24 -3.68
C LYS A 60 -5.57 1.83 -3.13
N ILE A 61 -4.60 0.93 -3.34
CA ILE A 61 -4.65 -0.45 -2.82
C ILE A 61 -4.67 -0.42 -1.29
N ILE A 62 -3.79 0.35 -0.64
CA ILE A 62 -3.75 0.50 0.81
C ILE A 62 -5.11 0.96 1.35
N SER A 63 -5.71 1.98 0.75
CA SER A 63 -7.03 2.47 1.16
C SER A 63 -8.14 1.42 1.06
N VAL A 64 -8.10 0.53 0.06
CA VAL A 64 -9.05 -0.59 -0.05
C VAL A 64 -8.82 -1.61 1.08
N TYR A 65 -7.56 -1.92 1.39
CA TYR A 65 -7.22 -2.83 2.49
C TYR A 65 -7.64 -2.27 3.86
N GLU A 66 -7.43 -0.99 4.11
CA GLU A 66 -7.84 -0.34 5.36
C GLU A 66 -9.35 -0.44 5.59
N LYS A 67 -10.15 -0.19 4.54
CA LYS A 67 -11.62 -0.35 4.60
C LYS A 67 -12.04 -1.80 4.85
N ALA A 68 -11.37 -2.76 4.21
CA ALA A 68 -11.67 -4.18 4.43
C ALA A 68 -11.34 -4.60 5.88
N LEU A 69 -10.24 -4.08 6.44
CA LEU A 69 -9.86 -4.34 7.82
C LEU A 69 -10.85 -3.74 8.82
N GLU A 70 -11.34 -2.52 8.56
CA GLU A 70 -12.40 -1.89 9.35
C GLU A 70 -13.67 -2.75 9.38
N GLN A 71 -14.14 -3.21 8.22
CA GLN A 71 -15.32 -4.09 8.13
C GLN A 71 -15.12 -5.44 8.86
N LEU A 72 -13.92 -6.03 8.78
CA LEU A 72 -13.61 -7.25 9.52
C LEU A 72 -13.63 -7.03 11.02
N ASN A 73 -13.11 -5.88 11.50
CA ASN A 73 -13.15 -5.53 12.92
C ASN A 73 -14.58 -5.30 13.41
N GLU A 74 -15.41 -4.59 12.66
CA GLU A 74 -16.84 -4.40 12.98
C GLU A 74 -17.56 -5.76 13.09
N MET A 75 -17.29 -6.67 12.16
CA MET A 75 -17.89 -8.00 12.16
C MET A 75 -17.39 -8.85 13.34
N ALA A 76 -16.11 -8.74 13.70
CA ALA A 76 -15.55 -9.42 14.88
C ALA A 76 -16.21 -8.93 16.19
N VAL A 77 -16.40 -7.61 16.34
CA VAL A 77 -17.12 -7.03 17.49
C VAL A 77 -18.54 -7.59 17.55
N TYR A 78 -19.28 -7.53 16.44
CA TYR A 78 -20.65 -8.04 16.37
C TYR A 78 -20.78 -9.51 16.80
N TYR A 79 -19.86 -10.37 16.35
CA TYR A 79 -19.87 -11.78 16.75
C TYR A 79 -19.48 -11.96 18.23
N SER A 80 -18.53 -11.19 18.74
CA SER A 80 -18.16 -11.24 20.17
C SER A 80 -19.30 -10.82 21.10
N GLU A 81 -20.04 -9.77 20.75
CA GLU A 81 -21.22 -9.31 21.49
C GLU A 81 -22.34 -10.35 21.47
N LYS A 82 -22.54 -11.01 20.32
CA LYS A 82 -23.51 -12.11 20.21
C LYS A 82 -23.12 -13.35 21.00
N GLU A 83 -21.83 -13.69 21.02
CA GLU A 83 -21.32 -14.79 21.81
C GLU A 83 -21.46 -14.52 23.31
N GLU A 84 -21.18 -13.29 23.76
CA GLU A 84 -21.46 -12.87 25.14
C GLU A 84 -22.95 -12.89 25.50
N ALA A 85 -23.84 -12.58 24.55
CA ALA A 85 -25.29 -12.65 24.73
C ALA A 85 -25.79 -14.11 24.81
N LEU A 86 -25.09 -15.04 24.15
CA LEU A 86 -25.36 -16.48 24.15
C LEU A 86 -24.64 -17.24 25.28
N ASN A 87 -23.97 -16.53 26.20
CA ASN A 87 -23.34 -17.14 27.37
C ASN A 87 -24.39 -17.99 28.14
N PRO A 88 -24.13 -19.30 28.35
CA PRO A 88 -25.07 -20.22 29.00
C PRO A 88 -25.62 -19.71 30.33
N ASP A 89 -24.82 -18.98 31.12
CA ASP A 89 -25.27 -18.43 32.41
C ASP A 89 -26.26 -17.29 32.22
N LYS A 90 -26.06 -16.39 31.25
CA LYS A 90 -27.03 -15.33 30.92
C LYS A 90 -28.29 -15.90 30.28
N VAL A 91 -28.15 -16.91 29.42
CA VAL A 91 -29.30 -17.63 28.82
C VAL A 91 -30.11 -18.33 29.92
N ARG A 92 -29.45 -18.97 30.89
CA ARG A 92 -30.10 -19.58 32.05
C ARG A 92 -30.81 -18.54 32.92
N ASP A 93 -30.21 -17.36 33.11
CA ASP A 93 -30.78 -16.27 33.90
C ASP A 93 -32.00 -15.62 33.22
N ILE A 94 -31.96 -15.46 31.88
CA ILE A 94 -33.11 -15.03 31.06
C ILE A 94 -34.22 -16.07 31.09
N ALA A 95 -33.89 -17.35 30.92
CA ALA A 95 -34.85 -18.45 30.98
C ALA A 95 -35.53 -18.52 32.36
N ALA A 96 -34.76 -18.38 33.45
CA ALA A 96 -35.28 -18.35 34.82
C ALA A 96 -36.21 -17.15 35.07
N LYS A 97 -35.90 -15.97 34.51
CA LYS A 97 -36.78 -14.79 34.59
C LYS A 97 -38.05 -14.95 33.76
N ALA A 98 -37.99 -15.61 32.60
CA ALA A 98 -39.15 -15.89 31.76
C ALA A 98 -40.08 -16.94 32.39
N LEU A 99 -39.53 -17.98 33.03
CA LEU A 99 -40.28 -19.01 33.74
C LEU A 99 -40.94 -18.52 35.04
N ASN A 100 -40.42 -17.45 35.65
CA ASN A 100 -40.96 -16.86 36.89
C ASN A 100 -41.82 -15.61 36.64
N ARG A 101 -42.18 -15.28 35.40
CA ARG A 101 -43.16 -14.21 35.14
C ARG A 101 -44.57 -14.75 35.41
N PRO A 102 -45.35 -14.14 36.32
CA PRO A 102 -46.77 -14.47 36.45
C PRO A 102 -47.47 -14.12 35.13
N GLU A 103 -48.26 -15.06 34.62
CA GLU A 103 -49.13 -14.85 33.48
C GLU A 103 -50.15 -13.75 33.86
N ASN A 104 -50.15 -12.66 33.09
CA ASN A 104 -51.22 -11.67 33.11
C ASN A 104 -52.24 -12.02 32.02
#